data_AF-A0A935ZKI4-F1
#
_entry.id   AF-A0A935ZKI4-F1
#
_cell.length_a   1.000
_cell.length_b   1.000
_cell.length_c   1.000
_cell.angle_alpha   90.00
_cell.angle_beta   90.00
_cell.angle_gamma   90.00
#
_symmetry.space_group_name_H-M   'P 1'
#
loop_
_entity.id
_entity.type
_entity.pdbx_description
1 polymer ?
#
loop_
_entity_poly.entity_id
_entity_poly.type
_entity_poly.pdbx_seq_one_letter_code
_entity_poly.pdbx_strand_id
1 'polypeptide(L)'
;MVPIALVLCAALAGGTAMFLRRHRADASDADRFATMHGDHARLEPLWSIPPFELQDQHDRPISLESLRGRPFIADFIFTQCTSVCPTLTSNMLLVRDRLHDRDVQFVSFSVDPAHDTPAVLSDYAARWGAVGDDWTLLSSSSAQLSDVLAGFRVAARPTDDPSEPIVHTNLFFLVDATGTVRGIYHSDMTSDLDALVEDARVLAAPRVGSDPVPRTIASLGCTGCHASPAIAPPLGAALGETRMTDDGRRVTVDAAYLRRALLDPRADVVAGYPGVMPSYAGVLSDAEVDEILDQLRSMTDAAPPATPAALAIDPVCGMKVRVTSEAHHARHDGEDVYFCAEACKDAFLAAPAQYERHRQ
;
A
#
# COMPACT_ATOMS: atom_id res chain seq x y z
N MET A 1 89.02 -6.78 -10.37
CA MET A 1 88.89 -5.35 -10.00
C MET A 1 87.42 -5.09 -9.66
N VAL A 2 87.19 -4.57 -8.46
CA VAL A 2 85.94 -4.09 -7.77
C VAL A 2 85.28 -2.93 -8.56
N PRO A 3 84.01 -2.45 -8.35
CA PRO A 3 82.90 -2.76 -7.40
C PRO A 3 81.50 -3.00 -8.07
N ILE A 4 80.45 -3.56 -7.43
CA ILE A 4 79.48 -3.00 -6.44
C ILE A 4 78.84 -1.64 -6.81
N ALA A 5 77.55 -1.65 -7.16
CA ALA A 5 76.60 -0.60 -6.78
C ALA A 5 75.15 -1.14 -6.81
N LEU A 6 74.59 -1.32 -5.61
CA LEU A 6 73.15 -1.42 -5.35
C LEU A 6 72.48 -0.10 -5.76
N VAL A 7 71.37 -0.16 -6.50
CA VAL A 7 70.29 0.84 -6.41
C VAL A 7 68.96 0.11 -6.42
N LEU A 8 68.35 0.02 -5.24
CA LEU A 8 66.92 -0.20 -5.08
C LEU A 8 66.18 1.09 -5.45
N CYS A 9 65.22 1.03 -6.37
CA CYS A 9 64.06 1.91 -6.35
C CYS A 9 62.87 1.17 -6.97
N ALA A 10 61.85 1.01 -6.14
CA ALA A 10 60.56 0.45 -6.46
C ALA A 10 59.76 1.39 -7.36
N ALA A 11 59.07 0.85 -8.36
CA ALA A 11 57.86 1.46 -8.91
C ALA A 11 56.95 0.36 -9.47
N LEU A 12 55.75 0.32 -8.91
CA LEU A 12 54.73 -0.70 -9.03
C LEU A 12 54.08 -0.72 -10.43
N ALA A 13 53.79 -1.95 -10.84
CA ALA A 13 52.76 -2.40 -11.78
C ALA A 13 51.75 -1.32 -12.25
N GLY A 14 51.93 -0.84 -13.49
CA GLY A 14 50.87 -0.23 -14.27
C GLY A 14 49.99 -1.33 -14.86
N GLY A 15 48.88 -1.64 -14.20
CA GLY A 15 47.86 -2.57 -14.66
C GLY A 15 46.48 -1.92 -14.67
N THR A 16 46.00 -1.59 -15.87
CA THR A 16 44.60 -1.62 -16.31
C THR A 16 43.52 -1.86 -15.24
N ALA A 17 42.76 -0.82 -14.89
CA ALA A 17 41.39 -0.94 -14.39
C ALA A 17 40.64 0.41 -14.51
N MET A 18 40.38 0.85 -15.73
CA MET A 18 39.49 1.98 -16.03
C MET A 18 38.23 1.45 -16.72
N PHE A 19 37.36 0.74 -16.00
CA PHE A 19 35.96 0.54 -16.37
C PHE A 19 35.16 -0.09 -15.20
N LEU A 20 33.95 0.42 -14.97
CA LEU A 20 32.89 -0.06 -14.06
C LEU A 20 33.07 0.23 -12.55
N ARG A 21 32.99 1.50 -12.16
CA ARG A 21 32.33 1.86 -10.89
C ARG A 21 30.82 1.70 -11.10
N ARG A 22 30.29 0.51 -10.81
CA ARG A 22 28.87 0.36 -10.47
C ARG A 22 28.65 1.12 -9.17
N HIS A 23 27.92 2.23 -9.22
CA HIS A 23 27.35 2.84 -8.02
C HIS A 23 26.38 1.82 -7.41
N ARG A 24 26.86 1.08 -6.40
CA ARG A 24 25.97 0.47 -5.41
C ARG A 24 25.47 1.63 -4.55
N ALA A 25 24.18 1.93 -4.63
CA ALA A 25 23.51 2.60 -3.53
C ALA A 25 23.48 1.57 -2.40
N ASP A 26 24.33 1.75 -1.39
CA ASP A 26 24.30 0.90 -0.20
C ASP A 26 23.06 1.26 0.62
N ALA A 27 22.38 0.26 1.16
CA ALA A 27 21.19 0.42 2.02
C ALA A 27 21.42 1.39 3.20
N SER A 28 22.68 1.63 3.57
CA SER A 28 23.08 2.61 4.58
C SER A 28 22.78 4.06 4.24
N ASP A 29 22.54 4.39 2.96
CA ASP A 29 22.23 5.77 2.58
C ASP A 29 20.78 6.11 2.93
N ALA A 30 19.82 5.21 2.70
CA ALA A 30 18.42 5.42 3.09
C ALA A 30 18.27 5.60 4.61
N ASP A 31 18.93 4.75 5.41
CA ASP A 31 18.94 4.84 6.88
C ASP A 31 19.61 6.12 7.40
N ARG A 32 20.64 6.61 6.69
CA ARG A 32 21.30 7.89 7.02
C ARG A 32 20.38 9.08 6.79
N PHE A 33 19.52 9.05 5.78
CA PHE A 33 18.59 10.14 5.53
C PHE A 33 17.36 10.08 6.44
N ALA A 34 16.95 8.89 6.87
CA ALA A 34 15.82 8.69 7.78
C ALA A 34 16.10 9.17 9.22
N THR A 35 17.37 9.30 9.61
CA THR A 35 17.79 9.86 10.91
C THR A 35 18.07 11.37 10.90
N MET A 36 17.85 12.08 9.77
CA MET A 36 18.18 13.51 9.62
C MET A 36 17.12 14.48 10.13
N HIS A 37 16.41 14.11 11.20
CA HIS A 37 15.59 15.06 11.96
C HIS A 37 16.49 15.94 12.82
N GLY A 38 16.87 17.12 12.32
CA GLY A 38 17.25 18.24 13.20
C GLY A 38 18.46 19.10 12.84
N ASP A 39 19.33 18.73 11.90
CA ASP A 39 20.62 19.45 11.68
C ASP A 39 20.79 20.10 10.30
N HIS A 40 19.81 19.96 9.39
CA HIS A 40 19.78 20.72 8.14
C HIS A 40 18.84 21.91 8.29
N ALA A 41 19.19 23.05 7.68
CA ALA A 41 18.23 24.14 7.54
C ALA A 41 16.96 23.56 6.91
N ARG A 42 15.81 23.87 7.51
CA ARG A 42 14.52 23.26 7.18
C ARG A 42 14.29 23.33 5.67
N LEU A 43 14.04 22.17 5.04
CA LEU A 43 13.81 22.02 3.61
C LEU A 43 14.99 22.39 2.70
N GLU A 44 16.27 22.19 3.06
CA GLU A 44 17.34 22.32 2.06
C GLU A 44 17.15 21.33 0.89
N PRO A 45 17.50 21.70 -0.36
CA PRO A 45 17.45 20.78 -1.50
C PRO A 45 18.32 19.53 -1.25
N LEU A 46 17.74 18.34 -1.29
CA LEU A 46 18.48 17.09 -1.12
C LEU A 46 19.03 16.60 -2.46
N TRP A 47 18.15 16.26 -3.40
CA TRP A 47 18.51 15.93 -4.79
C TRP A 47 17.32 16.07 -5.73
N SER A 48 17.60 16.27 -7.02
CA SER A 48 16.58 16.29 -8.06
C SER A 48 16.31 14.90 -8.61
N ILE A 49 15.04 14.56 -8.80
CA ILE A 49 14.61 13.29 -9.38
C ILE A 49 14.87 13.36 -10.90
N PRO A 50 15.40 12.30 -11.53
CA PRO A 50 15.53 12.23 -12.98
C PRO A 50 14.16 12.25 -13.67
N PRO A 51 14.09 12.67 -14.94
CA PRO A 51 12.84 12.59 -15.69
C PRO A 51 12.35 11.14 -15.79
N PHE A 52 11.04 10.97 -15.70
CA PHE A 52 10.36 9.70 -15.93
C PHE A 52 9.09 9.93 -16.73
N GLU A 53 8.61 8.87 -17.36
CA GLU A 53 7.30 8.78 -18.01
C GLU A 53 6.67 7.43 -17.65
N LEU A 54 5.48 7.46 -17.06
CA LEU A 54 4.72 6.32 -16.55
C LEU A 54 3.25 6.45 -16.95
N GLN A 55 2.44 5.44 -16.61
CA GLN A 55 0.98 5.49 -16.79
C GLN A 55 0.29 5.61 -15.44
N ASP A 56 -0.74 6.43 -15.35
CA ASP A 56 -1.60 6.47 -14.17
C ASP A 56 -2.65 5.34 -14.15
N GLN A 57 -3.44 5.28 -13.09
CA GLN A 57 -4.52 4.31 -12.92
C GLN A 57 -5.65 4.42 -13.96
N HIS A 58 -5.66 5.47 -14.78
CA HIS A 58 -6.62 5.70 -15.86
C HIS A 58 -5.96 5.57 -17.25
N ASP A 59 -4.77 4.96 -17.33
CA ASP A 59 -3.99 4.77 -18.56
C ASP A 59 -3.53 6.09 -19.21
N ARG A 60 -3.45 7.18 -18.43
CA ARG A 60 -2.95 8.48 -18.90
C ARG A 60 -1.45 8.57 -18.67
N PRO A 61 -0.68 9.11 -19.63
CA PRO A 61 0.75 9.30 -19.45
C PRO A 61 1.00 10.40 -18.40
N ILE A 62 1.81 10.08 -17.39
CA ILE A 62 2.28 11.02 -16.37
C ILE A 62 3.80 11.05 -16.42
N SER A 63 4.34 12.27 -16.42
CA SER A 63 5.77 12.53 -16.37
C SER A 63 6.13 13.44 -15.21
N LEU A 64 7.42 13.48 -14.86
CA LEU A 64 7.91 14.46 -13.89
C LEU A 64 7.55 15.89 -14.32
N GLU A 65 7.60 16.19 -15.63
CA GLU A 65 7.24 17.50 -16.17
C GLU A 65 5.76 17.82 -15.92
N SER A 66 4.85 16.85 -16.08
CA SER A 66 3.42 17.06 -15.78
C SER A 66 3.10 17.24 -14.30
N LEU A 67 4.01 16.83 -13.40
CA LEU A 67 3.89 17.02 -11.95
C LEU A 67 4.56 18.31 -11.47
N ARG A 68 5.31 19.01 -12.32
CA ARG A 68 5.95 20.28 -11.96
C ARG A 68 4.92 21.40 -11.77
N GLY A 69 5.33 22.43 -11.04
CA GLY A 69 4.50 23.58 -10.69
C GLY A 69 3.75 23.42 -9.37
N ARG A 70 3.67 22.20 -8.82
CA ARG A 70 3.06 21.90 -7.52
C ARG A 70 3.97 20.93 -6.75
N PRO A 71 4.11 21.07 -5.42
CA PRO A 71 4.78 20.04 -4.64
C PRO A 71 3.96 18.75 -4.64
N PHE A 72 4.64 17.62 -4.51
CA PHE A 72 3.98 16.31 -4.38
C PHE A 72 4.64 15.45 -3.31
N ILE A 73 3.83 14.60 -2.69
CA ILE A 73 4.25 13.59 -1.72
C ILE A 73 4.22 12.25 -2.41
N ALA A 74 5.35 11.55 -2.39
CA ALA A 74 5.52 10.28 -3.07
C ALA A 74 5.74 9.11 -2.11
N ASP A 75 5.22 7.95 -2.48
CA ASP A 75 5.51 6.65 -1.85
C ASP A 75 5.63 5.52 -2.87
N PHE A 76 6.00 4.33 -2.39
CA PHE A 76 6.19 3.14 -3.19
C PHE A 76 5.32 2.01 -2.63
N ILE A 77 4.42 1.48 -3.45
CA ILE A 77 3.44 0.47 -3.04
C ILE A 77 3.43 -0.71 -4.00
N PHE A 78 2.79 -1.80 -3.62
CA PHE A 78 2.24 -2.75 -4.57
C PHE A 78 0.92 -3.31 -4.03
N THR A 79 -0.06 -3.55 -4.90
CA THR A 79 -1.46 -3.70 -4.47
C THR A 79 -1.76 -4.99 -3.69
N GLN A 80 -0.91 -6.00 -3.84
CA GLN A 80 -1.04 -7.30 -3.17
C GLN A 80 -0.39 -7.37 -1.79
N CYS A 81 0.34 -6.33 -1.37
CA CYS A 81 1.00 -6.31 -0.07
C CYS A 81 -0.01 -6.35 1.08
N THR A 82 0.18 -7.28 2.01
CA THR A 82 -0.67 -7.43 3.21
C THR A 82 -0.01 -6.99 4.50
N SER A 83 1.18 -6.39 4.43
CA SER A 83 1.98 -6.00 5.60
C SER A 83 2.10 -4.48 5.75
N VAL A 84 3.09 -3.85 5.12
CA VAL A 84 3.44 -2.43 5.31
C VAL A 84 2.62 -1.49 4.44
N CYS A 85 2.28 -1.88 3.21
CA CYS A 85 1.54 -0.99 2.30
C CYS A 85 0.14 -0.59 2.81
N PRO A 86 -0.64 -1.44 3.50
CA PRO A 86 -1.90 -1.02 4.10
C PRO A 86 -1.73 0.17 5.06
N THR A 87 -0.73 0.12 5.94
CA THR A 87 -0.41 1.22 6.86
C THR A 87 0.06 2.46 6.12
N LEU A 88 0.99 2.30 5.17
CA LEU A 88 1.53 3.37 4.33
C LEU A 88 0.39 4.11 3.60
N THR A 89 -0.51 3.36 2.98
CA THR A 89 -1.64 3.90 2.20
C THR A 89 -2.66 4.61 3.08
N SER A 90 -2.97 4.03 4.25
CA SER A 90 -3.85 4.68 5.22
C SER A 90 -3.26 5.99 5.71
N ASN A 91 -1.95 6.04 5.97
CA ASN A 91 -1.29 7.25 6.44
C ASN A 91 -1.15 8.31 5.34
N MET A 92 -1.03 7.90 4.07
CA MET A 92 -1.10 8.83 2.92
C MET A 92 -2.45 9.55 2.89
N LEU A 93 -3.55 8.84 3.13
CA LEU A 93 -4.89 9.44 3.22
C LEU A 93 -5.04 10.41 4.39
N LEU A 94 -4.45 10.10 5.55
CA LEU A 94 -4.44 11.02 6.69
C LEU A 94 -3.66 12.30 6.39
N VAL A 95 -2.51 12.19 5.73
CA VAL A 95 -1.74 13.35 5.28
C VAL A 95 -2.52 14.15 4.25
N ARG A 96 -3.22 13.49 3.32
CA ARG A 96 -4.11 14.11 2.33
C ARG A 96 -5.26 14.88 2.96
N ASP A 97 -5.96 14.30 3.94
CA ASP A 97 -7.01 14.99 4.70
C ASP A 97 -6.46 16.24 5.40
N ARG A 98 -5.28 16.13 6.02
CA ARG A 98 -4.61 17.25 6.70
C ARG A 98 -4.09 18.34 5.74
N LEU A 99 -4.03 18.08 4.44
CA LEU A 99 -3.56 19.01 3.41
C LEU A 99 -4.66 19.38 2.40
N HIS A 100 -5.94 19.12 2.70
CA HIS A 100 -7.07 19.45 1.81
C HIS A 100 -7.14 20.94 1.43
N ASP A 101 -6.64 21.84 2.29
CA ASP A 101 -6.55 23.29 2.08
C ASP A 101 -5.33 23.73 1.26
N ARG A 102 -4.51 22.79 0.78
CA ARG A 102 -3.24 23.03 0.11
C ARG A 102 -3.20 22.45 -1.29
N ASP A 103 -2.46 23.14 -2.15
CA ASP A 103 -2.22 22.70 -3.52
C ASP A 103 -1.02 21.77 -3.57
N VAL A 104 -1.21 20.54 -3.07
CA VAL A 104 -0.23 19.46 -3.07
C VAL A 104 -0.79 18.27 -3.85
N GLN A 105 0.09 17.48 -4.48
CA GLN A 105 -0.27 16.23 -5.14
C GLN A 105 0.20 15.02 -4.32
N PHE A 106 -0.49 13.90 -4.49
CA PHE A 106 -0.12 12.62 -3.91
C PHE A 106 0.18 11.64 -5.03
N VAL A 107 1.32 10.97 -4.98
CA VAL A 107 1.81 10.11 -6.07
C VAL A 107 2.34 8.80 -5.54
N SER A 108 1.67 7.70 -5.84
CA SER A 108 2.10 6.37 -5.42
C SER A 108 2.69 5.60 -6.59
N PHE A 109 3.94 5.16 -6.48
CA PHE A 109 4.61 4.39 -7.52
C PHE A 109 4.45 2.90 -7.25
N SER A 110 3.85 2.16 -8.18
CA SER A 110 3.83 0.70 -8.07
C SER A 110 5.21 0.11 -8.32
N VAL A 111 5.59 -0.85 -7.46
CA VAL A 111 6.83 -1.63 -7.56
C VAL A 111 6.61 -3.05 -8.07
N ASP A 112 5.37 -3.42 -8.42
CA ASP A 112 5.03 -4.74 -8.97
C ASP A 112 4.49 -4.63 -10.42
N PRO A 113 5.38 -4.45 -11.40
CA PRO A 113 5.00 -4.26 -12.81
C PRO A 113 4.34 -5.50 -13.42
N ALA A 114 4.41 -6.67 -12.77
CA ALA A 114 3.81 -7.90 -13.26
C ALA A 114 2.31 -7.99 -12.98
N HIS A 115 1.82 -7.34 -11.92
CA HIS A 115 0.42 -7.43 -11.49
C HIS A 115 -0.30 -6.08 -11.46
N ASP A 116 0.40 -5.00 -11.12
CA ASP A 116 -0.20 -3.68 -10.90
C ASP A 116 -0.38 -2.93 -12.22
N THR A 117 -1.29 -3.43 -13.04
CA THR A 117 -1.79 -2.72 -14.24
C THR A 117 -2.59 -1.47 -13.85
N PRO A 118 -2.76 -0.49 -14.76
CA PRO A 118 -3.62 0.67 -14.50
C PRO A 118 -5.00 0.32 -13.93
N ALA A 119 -5.65 -0.72 -14.46
CA ALA A 119 -6.95 -1.18 -13.97
C ALA A 119 -6.89 -1.69 -12.52
N VAL A 120 -5.86 -2.46 -12.16
CA VAL A 120 -5.65 -2.94 -10.78
C VAL A 120 -5.40 -1.78 -9.82
N LEU A 121 -4.63 -0.77 -10.24
CA LEU A 121 -4.41 0.45 -9.45
C LEU A 121 -5.69 1.28 -9.30
N SER A 122 -6.57 1.29 -10.31
CA SER A 122 -7.87 1.95 -10.22
C SER A 122 -8.77 1.29 -9.18
N ASP A 123 -8.85 -0.05 -9.20
CA ASP A 123 -9.59 -0.83 -8.20
C ASP A 123 -9.01 -0.64 -6.78
N TYR A 124 -7.69 -0.56 -6.68
CA TYR A 124 -7.00 -0.26 -5.42
C TYR A 124 -7.41 1.13 -4.90
N ALA A 125 -7.27 2.17 -5.71
CA ALA A 125 -7.65 3.54 -5.36
C ALA A 125 -9.11 3.62 -4.89
N ALA A 126 -10.03 2.98 -5.63
CA ALA A 126 -11.45 2.94 -5.27
C ALA A 126 -11.70 2.28 -3.90
N ARG A 127 -11.00 1.17 -3.61
CA ARG A 127 -11.11 0.47 -2.31
C ARG A 127 -10.66 1.33 -1.14
N TRP A 128 -9.64 2.17 -1.34
CA TRP A 128 -9.10 3.07 -0.32
C TRP A 128 -9.88 4.38 -0.20
N GLY A 129 -10.98 4.55 -0.94
CA GLY A 129 -11.74 5.81 -0.94
C GLY A 129 -10.94 6.98 -1.51
N ALA A 130 -9.95 6.69 -2.35
CA ALA A 130 -9.16 7.65 -3.11
C ALA A 130 -9.97 8.25 -4.26
N VAL A 131 -11.09 8.89 -3.94
CA VAL A 131 -11.91 9.60 -4.91
C VAL A 131 -11.36 11.03 -5.08
N GLY A 132 -10.91 11.37 -6.29
CA GLY A 132 -10.39 12.70 -6.63
C GLY A 132 -9.23 12.70 -7.63
N ASP A 133 -8.87 13.88 -8.12
CA ASP A 133 -7.79 14.08 -9.10
C ASP A 133 -6.42 14.41 -8.46
N ASP A 134 -6.34 14.47 -7.14
CA ASP A 134 -5.14 14.85 -6.38
C ASP A 134 -4.26 13.66 -5.97
N TRP A 135 -4.76 12.42 -6.08
CA TRP A 135 -3.97 11.20 -5.86
C TRP A 135 -3.82 10.38 -7.15
N THR A 136 -2.57 10.21 -7.58
CA THR A 136 -2.18 9.50 -8.79
C THR A 136 -1.41 8.24 -8.40
N LEU A 137 -1.81 7.08 -8.95
CA LEU A 137 -1.10 5.82 -8.79
C LEU A 137 -0.45 5.47 -10.12
N LEU A 138 0.85 5.22 -10.11
CA LEU A 138 1.65 5.06 -11.32
C LEU A 138 2.08 3.61 -11.51
N SER A 139 1.70 3.04 -12.65
CA SER A 139 2.17 1.74 -13.13
C SER A 139 3.46 1.94 -13.94
N SER A 140 4.38 1.00 -13.83
CA SER A 140 5.66 1.02 -14.53
C SER A 140 5.95 -0.34 -15.19
N SER A 141 6.81 -0.35 -16.21
CA SER A 141 7.48 -1.58 -16.64
C SER A 141 8.69 -1.87 -15.76
N SER A 142 9.23 -3.10 -15.79
CA SER A 142 10.43 -3.45 -15.02
C SER A 142 11.65 -2.56 -15.33
N ALA A 143 11.76 -2.05 -16.57
CA ALA A 143 12.83 -1.12 -16.94
C ALA A 143 12.63 0.26 -16.30
N GLN A 144 11.42 0.82 -16.43
CA GLN A 144 11.07 2.11 -15.82
C GLN A 144 11.17 2.07 -14.28
N LEU A 145 10.75 0.97 -13.66
CA LEU A 145 10.81 0.80 -12.20
C LEU A 145 12.23 0.97 -11.67
N SER A 146 13.22 0.35 -12.33
CA SER A 146 14.63 0.46 -11.92
C SER A 146 15.11 1.91 -11.93
N ASP A 147 14.72 2.69 -12.94
CA ASP A 147 15.13 4.09 -13.08
C ASP A 147 14.45 4.97 -12.02
N VAL A 148 13.15 4.75 -11.76
CA VAL A 148 12.40 5.48 -10.74
C VAL A 148 12.98 5.22 -9.35
N LEU A 149 13.18 3.95 -8.98
CA LEU A 149 13.76 3.59 -7.69
C LEU A 149 15.15 4.19 -7.50
N ALA A 150 16.00 4.14 -8.53
CA ALA A 150 17.31 4.78 -8.49
C ALA A 150 17.21 6.31 -8.34
N GLY A 151 16.24 6.93 -9.01
CA GLY A 151 15.97 8.37 -8.93
C GLY A 151 15.53 8.84 -7.54
N PHE A 152 14.74 8.03 -6.84
CA PHE A 152 14.36 8.27 -5.45
C PHE A 152 15.35 7.69 -4.44
N ARG A 153 16.43 7.05 -4.90
CA ARG A 153 17.42 6.35 -4.06
C ARG A 153 16.80 5.29 -3.15
N VAL A 154 15.71 4.67 -3.60
CA VAL A 154 15.04 3.57 -2.92
C VAL A 154 15.69 2.26 -3.31
N ALA A 155 16.13 1.50 -2.31
CA ALA A 155 16.61 0.15 -2.53
C ALA A 155 15.41 -0.82 -2.65
N ALA A 156 15.21 -1.37 -3.84
CA ALA A 156 14.39 -2.57 -4.03
C ALA A 156 15.27 -3.80 -3.89
N ARG A 157 14.95 -4.67 -2.94
CA ARG A 157 15.59 -5.97 -2.80
C ARG A 157 14.52 -7.04 -2.88
N PRO A 158 14.64 -7.98 -3.84
CA PRO A 158 13.83 -9.17 -3.81
C PRO A 158 13.98 -9.84 -2.44
N THR A 159 12.85 -10.18 -1.83
CA THR A 159 12.84 -10.94 -0.58
C THR A 159 12.41 -12.37 -0.86
N ASP A 160 12.76 -13.28 0.05
CA ASP A 160 12.26 -14.65 0.01
C ASP A 160 10.82 -14.76 0.58
N ASP A 161 10.25 -13.65 1.05
CA ASP A 161 8.88 -13.59 1.55
C ASP A 161 7.92 -13.37 0.38
N PRO A 162 7.05 -14.35 0.05
CA PRO A 162 6.09 -14.21 -1.04
C PRO A 162 5.06 -13.11 -0.80
N SER A 163 4.91 -12.60 0.43
CA SER A 163 4.05 -11.45 0.75
C SER A 163 4.73 -10.09 0.60
N GLU A 164 6.06 -10.06 0.40
CA GLU A 164 6.87 -8.84 0.28
C GLU A 164 7.98 -8.93 -0.79
N PRO A 165 7.65 -9.24 -2.06
CA PRO A 165 8.62 -9.79 -3.00
C PRO A 165 9.70 -8.82 -3.51
N ILE A 166 9.59 -7.49 -3.34
CA ILE A 166 10.42 -6.53 -4.10
C ILE A 166 10.91 -5.30 -3.30
N VAL A 167 10.06 -4.65 -2.52
CA VAL A 167 10.41 -3.41 -1.79
C VAL A 167 9.77 -3.41 -0.41
N HIS A 168 10.59 -3.18 0.62
CA HIS A 168 10.16 -3.00 2.00
C HIS A 168 10.58 -1.60 2.48
N THR A 169 10.01 -0.55 1.88
CA THR A 169 10.23 0.84 2.32
C THR A 169 8.93 1.41 2.85
N ASN A 170 8.99 2.06 4.02
CA ASN A 170 7.86 2.70 4.68
C ASN A 170 7.98 4.24 4.61
N LEU A 171 8.59 4.78 3.56
CA LEU A 171 8.99 6.19 3.47
C LEU A 171 8.04 7.02 2.59
N PHE A 172 7.77 8.24 3.04
CA PHE A 172 7.24 9.33 2.22
C PHE A 172 8.35 10.27 1.79
N PHE A 173 8.28 10.72 0.53
CA PHE A 173 9.19 11.70 -0.04
C PHE A 173 8.44 13.00 -0.33
N LEU A 174 8.86 14.12 0.26
CA LEU A 174 8.34 15.44 -0.08
C LEU A 174 9.17 16.01 -1.24
N VAL A 175 8.51 16.25 -2.37
CA VAL A 175 9.12 16.78 -3.58
C VAL A 175 8.54 18.17 -3.87
N ASP A 176 9.40 19.15 -4.13
CA ASP A 176 8.94 20.49 -4.48
C ASP A 176 8.49 20.62 -5.94
N ALA A 177 7.93 21.79 -6.28
CA ALA A 177 7.41 22.10 -7.60
C ALA A 177 8.42 22.02 -8.76
N THR A 178 9.73 21.86 -8.47
CA THR A 178 10.79 21.70 -9.48
C THR A 178 11.15 20.24 -9.75
N GLY A 179 10.65 19.31 -8.93
CA GLY A 179 11.05 17.90 -8.94
C GLY A 179 12.27 17.61 -8.04
N THR A 180 12.48 18.40 -7.00
CA THR A 180 13.57 18.22 -6.05
C THR A 180 13.06 17.68 -4.72
N VAL A 181 13.67 16.61 -4.23
CA VAL A 181 13.36 16.04 -2.91
C VAL A 181 13.85 16.99 -1.83
N ARG A 182 12.97 17.33 -0.89
CA ARG A 182 13.20 18.27 0.22
C ARG A 182 13.17 17.59 1.59
N GLY A 183 12.55 16.41 1.68
CA GLY A 183 12.45 15.66 2.92
C GLY A 183 12.06 14.20 2.68
N ILE A 184 12.41 13.36 3.64
CA ILE A 184 12.07 11.94 3.71
C ILE A 184 11.50 11.68 5.11
N TYR A 185 10.38 10.98 5.20
CA TYR A 185 9.61 10.84 6.43
C TYR A 185 9.18 9.38 6.59
N HIS A 186 9.30 8.83 7.78
CA HIS A 186 8.73 7.52 8.07
C HIS A 186 7.20 7.60 8.16
N SER A 187 6.51 6.74 7.43
CA SER A 187 5.05 6.72 7.40
C SER A 187 4.43 6.15 8.68
N ASP A 188 5.16 5.38 9.48
CA ASP A 188 4.68 4.71 10.69
C ASP A 188 4.96 5.50 11.99
N MET A 189 5.56 6.68 11.87
CA MET A 189 5.91 7.56 12.98
C MET A 189 5.05 8.83 12.95
N THR A 190 4.21 9.04 13.97
CA THR A 190 3.33 10.22 14.05
C THR A 190 4.09 11.55 13.97
N SER A 191 5.26 11.63 14.61
CA SER A 191 6.13 12.83 14.56
C SER A 191 6.58 13.17 13.14
N ASP A 192 6.84 12.16 12.32
CA ASP A 192 7.29 12.33 10.94
C ASP A 192 6.14 12.74 10.03
N LEU A 193 4.94 12.19 10.25
CA LEU A 193 3.73 12.63 9.56
C LEU A 193 3.40 14.10 9.89
N ASP A 194 3.55 14.51 11.15
CA ASP A 194 3.39 15.90 11.56
C ASP A 194 4.41 16.81 10.89
N ALA A 195 5.68 16.42 10.89
CA ALA A 195 6.74 17.16 10.22
C ALA A 195 6.48 17.27 8.70
N LEU A 196 6.09 16.19 8.04
CA LEU A 196 5.72 16.16 6.62
C LEU A 196 4.60 17.14 6.31
N VAL A 197 3.54 17.17 7.11
CA VAL A 197 2.41 18.08 6.91
C VAL A 197 2.85 19.54 7.05
N GLU A 198 3.64 19.87 8.07
CA GLU A 198 4.15 21.23 8.28
C GLU A 198 5.06 21.68 7.14
N ASP A 199 5.97 20.79 6.73
CA ASP A 199 6.93 21.05 5.65
C ASP A 199 6.23 21.17 4.28
N ALA A 200 5.22 20.33 4.02
CA ALA A 200 4.38 20.45 2.83
C ALA A 200 3.59 21.76 2.81
N ARG A 201 3.08 22.24 3.95
CA ARG A 201 2.39 23.54 4.08
C ARG A 201 3.30 24.73 3.76
N VAL A 202 4.61 24.60 4.01
CA VAL A 202 5.61 25.62 3.64
C VAL A 202 5.81 25.68 2.12
N LEU A 203 5.79 24.53 1.44
CA LEU A 203 6.01 24.45 -0.01
C LEU A 203 4.73 24.69 -0.84
N ALA A 204 3.56 24.31 -0.31
CA ALA A 204 2.31 24.30 -1.04
C ALA A 204 1.51 25.60 -0.87
N ALA A 205 1.05 26.16 -1.99
CA ALA A 205 0.14 27.30 -1.97
C ALA A 205 -1.22 26.91 -1.37
N PRO A 206 -1.97 27.85 -0.77
CA PRO A 206 -3.36 27.60 -0.38
C PRO A 206 -4.24 27.25 -1.59
N ARG A 207 -5.14 26.28 -1.43
CA ARG A 207 -6.08 25.85 -2.46
C ARG A 207 -7.40 26.64 -2.37
N VAL A 208 -7.78 27.32 -3.45
CA VAL A 208 -9.02 28.10 -3.52
C VAL A 208 -10.23 27.15 -3.61
N GLY A 209 -11.24 27.34 -2.77
CA GLY A 209 -12.49 26.56 -2.81
C GLY A 209 -12.37 25.14 -2.26
N SER A 210 -11.50 24.93 -1.27
CA SER A 210 -11.34 23.65 -0.57
C SER A 210 -12.39 23.50 0.53
N ASP A 211 -13.58 23.03 0.18
CA ASP A 211 -14.53 22.56 1.20
C ASP A 211 -13.94 21.30 1.88
N PRO A 212 -14.07 21.16 3.21
CA PRO A 212 -13.67 19.94 3.90
C PRO A 212 -14.39 18.73 3.29
N VAL A 213 -13.63 17.69 2.96
CA VAL A 213 -14.22 16.43 2.51
C VAL A 213 -14.91 15.77 3.71
N PRO A 214 -16.19 15.33 3.60
CA PRO A 214 -16.85 14.62 4.68
C PRO A 214 -16.03 13.39 5.11
N ARG A 215 -15.73 13.29 6.42
CA ARG A 215 -14.91 12.21 6.96
C ARG A 215 -15.73 10.96 7.24
N THR A 216 -15.89 10.16 6.20
CA THR A 216 -16.59 8.88 6.20
C THR A 216 -15.62 7.70 6.38
N ILE A 217 -16.15 6.53 6.70
CA ILE A 217 -15.39 5.26 6.73
C ILE A 217 -14.54 5.07 5.45
N ALA A 218 -15.10 5.39 4.28
CA ALA A 218 -14.41 5.24 3.00
C ALA A 218 -13.33 6.31 2.81
N SER A 219 -13.64 7.58 3.04
CA SER A 219 -12.67 8.68 2.82
C SER A 219 -11.50 8.66 3.80
N LEU A 220 -11.67 8.02 4.96
CA LEU A 220 -10.60 7.75 5.93
C LEU A 220 -9.76 6.52 5.57
N GLY A 221 -10.11 5.79 4.50
CA GLY A 221 -9.38 4.60 4.05
C GLY A 221 -9.70 3.33 4.85
N CYS A 222 -10.67 3.34 5.77
CA CYS A 222 -10.97 2.18 6.61
C CYS A 222 -11.37 0.95 5.76
N THR A 223 -12.03 1.16 4.63
CA THR A 223 -12.40 0.09 3.69
C THR A 223 -11.20 -0.62 3.06
N GLY A 224 -10.02 0.01 3.02
CA GLY A 224 -8.78 -0.59 2.52
C GLY A 224 -8.34 -1.78 3.35
N CYS A 225 -8.06 -1.55 4.64
CA CYS A 225 -7.64 -2.58 5.58
C CYS A 225 -8.76 -3.57 5.91
N HIS A 226 -9.97 -3.07 6.17
CA HIS A 226 -11.09 -3.90 6.64
C HIS A 226 -11.77 -4.74 5.53
N ALA A 227 -11.34 -4.60 4.27
CA ALA A 227 -11.70 -5.52 3.20
C ALA A 227 -10.91 -6.84 3.25
N SER A 228 -9.81 -6.91 4.01
CA SER A 228 -8.96 -8.09 4.13
C SER A 228 -9.01 -8.68 5.55
N PRO A 229 -9.61 -9.86 5.74
CA PRO A 229 -9.68 -10.53 7.04
C PRO A 229 -8.32 -10.88 7.66
N ALA A 230 -7.23 -10.88 6.88
CA ALA A 230 -5.89 -11.08 7.38
C ALA A 230 -5.31 -9.82 8.07
N ILE A 231 -5.84 -8.65 7.74
CA ILE A 231 -5.32 -7.35 8.22
C ILE A 231 -6.21 -6.79 9.32
N ALA A 232 -7.52 -6.80 9.12
CA ALA A 232 -8.47 -6.22 10.05
C ALA A 232 -9.82 -6.97 10.03
N PRO A 233 -10.58 -6.95 11.14
CA PRO A 233 -11.93 -7.52 11.17
C PRO A 233 -12.86 -6.75 10.21
N PRO A 234 -13.87 -7.39 9.58
CA PRO A 234 -14.81 -6.67 8.74
C PRO A 234 -15.55 -5.55 9.50
N LEU A 235 -15.80 -4.42 8.84
CA LEU A 235 -16.53 -3.30 9.43
C LEU A 235 -17.95 -3.71 9.84
N GLY A 236 -18.39 -3.26 11.01
CA GLY A 236 -19.70 -3.61 11.57
C GLY A 236 -19.82 -5.05 12.09
N ALA A 237 -18.80 -5.90 11.93
CA ALA A 237 -18.81 -7.24 12.46
C ALA A 237 -18.64 -7.26 13.98
N ALA A 238 -19.20 -8.30 14.62
CA ALA A 238 -19.00 -8.63 16.02
C ALA A 238 -19.45 -7.57 17.04
N LEU A 239 -20.27 -6.60 16.65
CA LEU A 239 -20.81 -5.61 17.59
C LEU A 239 -21.59 -6.30 18.73
N GLY A 240 -21.22 -5.99 19.97
CA GLY A 240 -21.77 -6.62 21.18
C GLY A 240 -21.13 -7.95 21.57
N GLU A 241 -20.25 -8.53 20.75
CA GLU A 241 -19.56 -9.77 21.08
C GLU A 241 -18.37 -9.53 22.01
N THR A 242 -18.03 -10.54 22.82
CA THR A 242 -16.79 -10.55 23.61
C THR A 242 -15.65 -11.19 22.81
N ARG A 243 -14.55 -10.46 22.65
CA ARG A 243 -13.31 -10.91 22.01
C ARG A 243 -12.16 -10.95 23.02
N MET A 244 -11.12 -11.69 22.69
CA MET A 244 -9.89 -11.75 23.46
C MET A 244 -8.87 -10.84 22.79
N THR A 245 -8.15 -10.03 23.57
CA THR A 245 -7.01 -9.25 23.11
C THR A 245 -5.77 -10.13 23.02
N ASP A 246 -4.75 -9.68 22.29
CA ASP A 246 -3.46 -10.35 22.16
C ASP A 246 -2.74 -10.58 23.51
N ASP A 247 -2.96 -9.69 24.48
CA ASP A 247 -2.49 -9.80 25.87
C ASP A 247 -3.37 -10.68 26.78
N GLY A 248 -4.41 -11.31 26.22
CA GLY A 248 -5.28 -12.27 26.91
C GLY A 248 -6.43 -11.66 27.73
N ARG A 249 -6.62 -10.33 27.72
CA ARG A 249 -7.81 -9.70 28.32
C ARG A 249 -9.05 -9.99 27.48
N ARG A 250 -10.23 -9.85 28.11
CA ARG A 250 -11.53 -9.93 27.42
C ARG A 250 -12.09 -8.54 27.24
N VAL A 251 -12.48 -8.21 26.01
CA VAL A 251 -13.09 -6.93 25.65
C VAL A 251 -14.43 -7.18 24.97
N THR A 252 -15.43 -6.38 25.29
CA THR A 252 -16.71 -6.37 24.55
C THR A 252 -16.59 -5.35 23.43
N VAL A 253 -16.96 -5.73 22.20
CA VAL A 253 -16.95 -4.85 21.04
C VAL A 253 -18.17 -3.93 21.11
N ASP A 254 -18.13 -2.96 22.01
CA ASP A 254 -19.13 -1.92 22.20
C ASP A 254 -18.62 -0.55 21.70
N ALA A 255 -19.46 0.49 21.83
CA ALA A 255 -19.10 1.83 21.39
C ALA A 255 -17.86 2.40 22.11
N ALA A 256 -17.65 2.05 23.38
CA ALA A 256 -16.50 2.51 24.13
C ALA A 256 -15.21 1.83 23.65
N TYR A 257 -15.28 0.53 23.34
CA TYR A 257 -14.21 -0.21 22.70
C TYR A 257 -13.88 0.37 21.32
N LEU A 258 -14.88 0.55 20.45
CA LEU A 258 -14.67 1.07 19.10
C LEU A 258 -14.10 2.50 19.10
N ARG A 259 -14.55 3.36 20.03
CA ARG A 259 -13.97 4.69 20.23
C ARG A 259 -12.48 4.60 20.60
N ARG A 260 -12.13 3.72 21.55
CA ARG A 260 -10.72 3.49 21.90
C ARG A 260 -9.93 2.92 20.73
N ALA A 261 -10.49 1.97 19.96
CA ALA A 261 -9.82 1.41 18.80
C ALA A 261 -9.51 2.48 17.73
N LEU A 262 -10.35 3.50 17.57
CA LEU A 262 -10.07 4.62 16.65
C LEU A 262 -8.99 5.58 17.17
N LEU A 263 -9.01 5.90 18.47
CA LEU A 263 -8.14 6.94 19.04
C LEU A 263 -6.80 6.38 19.58
N ASP A 264 -6.82 5.17 20.12
CA ASP A 264 -5.69 4.43 20.67
C ASP A 264 -5.74 2.95 20.22
N PRO A 265 -5.54 2.67 18.92
CA PRO A 265 -5.69 1.34 18.31
C PRO A 265 -4.79 0.27 18.91
N ARG A 266 -3.71 0.65 19.60
CA ARG A 266 -2.76 -0.28 20.22
C ARG A 266 -3.16 -0.69 21.64
N ALA A 267 -4.15 -0.05 22.26
CA ALA A 267 -4.55 -0.36 23.63
C ALA A 267 -5.24 -1.72 23.77
N ASP A 268 -6.05 -2.12 22.78
CA ASP A 268 -6.92 -3.29 22.86
C ASP A 268 -6.96 -4.07 21.53
N VAL A 269 -5.79 -4.52 21.05
CA VAL A 269 -5.66 -5.29 19.81
C VAL A 269 -6.31 -6.66 19.99
N VAL A 270 -7.28 -7.00 19.13
CA VAL A 270 -7.92 -8.33 19.14
C VAL A 270 -6.91 -9.39 18.70
N ALA A 271 -6.86 -10.51 19.44
CA ALA A 271 -5.98 -11.63 19.15
C ALA A 271 -6.16 -12.13 17.70
N GLY A 272 -5.04 -12.33 17.01
CA GLY A 272 -5.01 -12.78 15.62
C GLY A 272 -4.89 -11.68 14.57
N TYR A 273 -4.91 -10.41 14.97
CA TYR A 273 -4.65 -9.27 14.09
C TYR A 273 -3.27 -8.63 14.35
N PRO A 274 -2.64 -8.04 13.34
CA PRO A 274 -1.28 -7.52 13.45
C PRO A 274 -1.17 -6.15 14.17
N GLY A 275 -2.29 -5.51 14.53
CA GLY A 275 -2.27 -4.23 15.25
C GLY A 275 -1.79 -3.03 14.42
N VAL A 276 -2.07 -3.04 13.12
CA VAL A 276 -1.60 -2.03 12.14
C VAL A 276 -2.56 -0.87 11.92
N MET A 277 -3.67 -0.81 12.65
CA MET A 277 -4.65 0.27 12.53
C MET A 277 -4.00 1.61 12.94
N PRO A 278 -4.05 2.65 12.09
CA PRO A 278 -3.52 3.96 12.47
C PRO A 278 -4.41 4.64 13.51
N SER A 279 -3.82 5.56 14.27
CA SER A 279 -4.58 6.40 15.20
C SER A 279 -5.22 7.56 14.46
N TYR A 280 -6.48 7.84 14.79
CA TYR A 280 -7.24 8.99 14.32
C TYR A 280 -7.34 10.10 15.37
N ALA A 281 -6.58 9.98 16.47
CA ALA A 281 -6.52 11.01 17.50
C ALA A 281 -5.94 12.31 16.91
N GLY A 282 -6.62 13.43 17.15
CA GLY A 282 -6.25 14.73 16.59
C GLY A 282 -6.59 14.91 15.10
N VAL A 283 -7.02 13.85 14.41
CA VAL A 283 -7.59 13.91 13.06
C VAL A 283 -9.10 14.12 13.16
N LEU A 284 -9.77 13.29 13.96
CA LEU A 284 -11.22 13.32 14.14
C LEU A 284 -11.63 14.07 15.41
N SER A 285 -12.69 14.86 15.30
CA SER A 285 -13.43 15.42 16.44
C SER A 285 -14.34 14.37 17.07
N ASP A 286 -14.78 14.63 18.30
CA ASP A 286 -15.67 13.72 19.02
C ASP A 286 -16.98 13.44 18.27
N ALA A 287 -17.52 14.45 17.57
CA ALA A 287 -18.73 14.32 16.77
C ALA A 287 -18.53 13.45 15.52
N GLU A 288 -17.38 13.58 14.85
CA GLU A 288 -17.05 12.74 13.69
C GLU A 288 -16.79 11.29 14.10
N VAL A 289 -16.19 11.08 15.28
CA VAL A 289 -16.06 9.73 15.85
C VAL A 289 -17.44 9.12 16.09
N ASP A 290 -18.37 9.87 16.69
CA ASP A 290 -19.74 9.38 16.92
C ASP A 290 -20.46 9.05 15.59
N GLU A 291 -20.28 9.87 14.55
CA GLU A 291 -20.83 9.61 13.23
C GLU A 291 -20.27 8.32 12.61
N ILE A 292 -18.97 8.06 12.73
CA ILE A 292 -18.35 6.80 12.27
C ILE A 292 -18.93 5.61 13.04
N LEU A 293 -19.08 5.73 14.37
CA LEU A 293 -19.67 4.66 15.18
C LEU A 293 -21.12 4.37 14.79
N ASP A 294 -21.90 5.39 14.45
CA ASP A 294 -23.26 5.22 13.97
C ASP A 294 -23.31 4.59 12.56
N GLN A 295 -22.38 4.95 11.67
CA GLN A 295 -22.20 4.25 10.39
C GLN A 295 -21.89 2.76 10.61
N LEU A 296 -20.97 2.42 11.51
CA LEU A 296 -20.64 1.02 11.83
C LEU A 296 -21.84 0.23 12.34
N ARG A 297 -22.66 0.83 13.21
CA ARG A 297 -23.90 0.20 13.70
C ARG A 297 -24.89 -0.05 12.57
N SER A 298 -25.07 0.93 11.68
CA SER A 298 -25.97 0.80 10.54
C SER A 298 -25.54 -0.31 9.57
N MET A 299 -24.23 -0.62 9.50
CA MET A 299 -23.70 -1.74 8.71
C MET A 299 -24.00 -3.10 9.35
N THR A 300 -24.16 -3.17 10.68
CA THR A 300 -24.59 -4.38 11.40
C THR A 300 -26.10 -4.63 11.23
N ASP A 301 -26.89 -3.55 11.20
CA ASP A 301 -28.34 -3.62 10.99
C ASP A 301 -28.73 -3.84 9.52
N ALA A 302 -27.85 -3.45 8.59
CA ALA A 302 -27.90 -3.94 7.22
C ALA A 302 -27.55 -5.43 7.24
N ALA A 303 -28.46 -6.27 6.73
CA ALA A 303 -28.25 -7.72 6.66
C ALA A 303 -26.81 -8.03 6.17
N PRO A 304 -26.11 -8.98 6.81
CA PRO A 304 -24.70 -9.22 6.50
C PRO A 304 -24.57 -9.44 4.99
N PRO A 305 -23.50 -8.91 4.34
CA PRO A 305 -23.21 -9.36 2.99
C PRO A 305 -23.16 -10.88 3.02
N ALA A 306 -23.89 -11.50 2.09
CA ALA A 306 -23.99 -12.94 1.97
C ALA A 306 -22.59 -13.53 2.14
N THR A 307 -22.49 -14.56 2.99
CA THR A 307 -21.29 -15.40 3.14
C THR A 307 -20.57 -15.50 1.80
N PRO A 308 -19.26 -15.19 1.72
CA PRO A 308 -18.55 -15.21 0.44
C PRO A 308 -18.90 -16.51 -0.26
N ALA A 309 -19.50 -16.39 -1.45
CA ALA A 309 -20.07 -17.52 -2.17
C ALA A 309 -19.03 -18.63 -2.19
N ALA A 310 -19.37 -19.79 -1.59
CA ALA A 310 -18.45 -20.92 -1.51
C ALA A 310 -17.92 -21.18 -2.93
N LEU A 311 -16.61 -21.35 -3.09
CA LEU A 311 -16.04 -21.67 -4.40
C LEU A 311 -15.94 -23.19 -4.51
N ALA A 312 -16.49 -23.75 -5.57
CA ALA A 312 -16.34 -25.15 -5.95
C ALA A 312 -15.41 -25.25 -7.17
N ILE A 313 -14.72 -26.38 -7.33
CA ILE A 313 -13.89 -26.65 -8.51
C ILE A 313 -14.72 -27.46 -9.51
N ASP A 314 -14.82 -26.97 -10.74
CA ASP A 314 -15.41 -27.73 -11.84
C ASP A 314 -14.54 -28.96 -12.15
N PRO A 315 -15.04 -30.20 -12.01
CA PRO A 315 -14.22 -31.42 -12.16
C PRO A 315 -13.84 -31.73 -13.61
N VAL A 316 -14.45 -31.06 -14.59
CA VAL A 316 -14.15 -31.23 -16.02
C VAL A 316 -13.00 -30.34 -16.45
N CYS A 317 -12.98 -29.08 -16.03
CA CYS A 317 -11.99 -28.11 -16.50
C CYS A 317 -11.06 -27.53 -15.41
N GLY A 318 -11.37 -27.73 -14.13
CA GLY A 318 -10.60 -27.22 -13.00
C GLY A 318 -10.85 -25.75 -12.65
N MET A 319 -11.80 -25.08 -13.30
CA MET A 319 -12.12 -23.68 -12.97
C MET A 319 -12.86 -23.56 -11.64
N LYS A 320 -12.54 -22.50 -10.88
CA LYS A 320 -13.26 -22.15 -9.65
C LYS A 320 -14.60 -21.49 -10.00
N VAL A 321 -15.69 -22.01 -9.47
CA VAL A 321 -17.06 -21.58 -9.71
C VAL A 321 -17.66 -21.09 -8.40
N ARG A 322 -18.36 -19.95 -8.43
CA ARG A 322 -19.16 -19.52 -7.27
C ARG A 322 -20.37 -20.43 -7.12
N VAL A 323 -20.53 -21.01 -5.94
CA VAL A 323 -21.72 -21.75 -5.50
C VAL A 323 -22.82 -20.73 -5.25
N THR A 324 -23.69 -20.58 -6.24
CA THR A 324 -24.93 -19.81 -6.17
C THR A 324 -26.09 -20.68 -6.62
N SER A 325 -27.33 -20.29 -6.32
CA SER A 325 -28.54 -20.99 -6.79
C SER A 325 -28.70 -21.00 -8.31
N GLU A 326 -27.97 -20.13 -9.01
CA GLU A 326 -28.02 -19.95 -10.47
C GLU A 326 -26.85 -20.64 -11.18
N ALA A 327 -25.85 -21.13 -10.44
CA ALA A 327 -24.71 -21.83 -11.00
C ALA A 327 -25.16 -23.14 -11.68
N HIS A 328 -24.50 -23.50 -12.78
CA HIS A 328 -24.70 -24.81 -13.39
C HIS A 328 -24.27 -25.88 -12.39
N HIS A 329 -25.22 -26.72 -11.95
CA HIS A 329 -24.94 -27.80 -11.00
C HIS A 329 -25.72 -29.07 -11.35
N ALA A 330 -25.25 -30.19 -10.83
CA ALA A 330 -25.91 -31.49 -10.88
C ALA A 330 -25.63 -32.29 -9.61
N ARG A 331 -26.54 -33.18 -9.24
CA ARG A 331 -26.38 -34.06 -8.08
C ARG A 331 -25.77 -35.39 -8.50
N HIS A 332 -24.64 -35.78 -7.89
CA HIS A 332 -23.94 -37.04 -8.14
C HIS A 332 -23.40 -37.61 -6.83
N ASP A 333 -23.58 -38.92 -6.59
CA ASP A 333 -23.25 -39.60 -5.33
C ASP A 333 -23.79 -38.93 -4.05
N GLY A 334 -24.92 -38.23 -4.17
CA GLY A 334 -25.55 -37.53 -3.04
C GLY A 334 -25.01 -36.12 -2.77
N GLU A 335 -23.97 -35.68 -3.51
CA GLU A 335 -23.35 -34.36 -3.42
C GLU A 335 -23.73 -33.48 -4.62
N ASP A 336 -23.72 -32.15 -4.42
CA ASP A 336 -23.90 -31.18 -5.50
C ASP A 336 -22.54 -30.83 -6.12
N VAL A 337 -22.45 -31.02 -7.44
CA VAL A 337 -21.27 -30.71 -8.25
C VAL A 337 -21.55 -29.47 -9.10
N TYR A 338 -20.63 -28.52 -9.12
CA TYR A 338 -20.80 -27.21 -9.78
C TYR A 338 -19.88 -27.08 -11.00
N PHE A 339 -20.37 -26.37 -12.02
CA PHE A 339 -19.72 -26.28 -13.33
C PHE A 339 -19.62 -24.83 -13.82
N CYS A 340 -18.53 -24.51 -14.51
CA CYS A 340 -18.27 -23.17 -15.03
C CYS A 340 -19.19 -22.80 -16.20
N ALA A 341 -19.73 -23.81 -16.89
CA ALA A 341 -20.57 -23.69 -18.06
C ALA A 341 -21.46 -24.93 -18.21
N GLU A 342 -22.58 -24.76 -18.91
CA GLU A 342 -23.50 -25.86 -19.23
C GLU A 342 -22.81 -27.01 -19.98
N ALA A 343 -21.88 -26.71 -20.89
CA ALA A 343 -21.11 -27.73 -21.60
C ALA A 343 -20.27 -28.62 -20.67
N CYS A 344 -19.71 -28.08 -19.58
CA CYS A 344 -18.97 -28.86 -18.59
C CYS A 344 -19.91 -29.74 -17.76
N LYS A 345 -21.09 -29.23 -17.40
CA LYS A 345 -22.14 -30.04 -16.76
C LYS A 345 -22.57 -31.22 -17.65
N ASP A 346 -22.82 -30.97 -18.93
CA ASP A 346 -23.24 -32.01 -19.87
C ASP A 346 -22.15 -33.05 -20.10
N ALA A 347 -20.89 -32.61 -20.23
CA ALA A 347 -19.74 -33.50 -20.35
C ALA A 347 -19.57 -34.40 -19.11
N PHE A 348 -19.76 -33.83 -17.91
CA PHE A 348 -19.72 -34.58 -16.66
C PHE A 348 -20.86 -35.60 -16.58
N LEU A 349 -22.10 -35.22 -16.88
CA LEU A 349 -23.26 -36.12 -16.84
C LEU A 349 -23.16 -37.27 -17.85
N ALA A 350 -22.51 -37.05 -18.99
CA ALA A 350 -22.30 -38.08 -20.01
C ALA A 350 -21.29 -39.15 -19.58
N ALA A 351 -20.25 -38.78 -18.81
CA ALA A 351 -19.21 -39.71 -18.36
C ALA A 351 -18.63 -39.35 -16.97
N PRO A 352 -19.40 -39.47 -15.87
CA PRO A 352 -18.97 -38.98 -14.54
C PRO A 352 -17.68 -39.65 -14.03
N ALA A 353 -17.55 -40.96 -14.26
CA ALA A 353 -16.39 -41.75 -13.84
C ALA A 353 -15.05 -41.26 -14.40
N GLN A 354 -15.06 -40.52 -15.51
CA GLN A 354 -13.85 -39.96 -16.11
C GLN A 354 -13.25 -38.81 -15.28
N TYR A 355 -14.07 -38.14 -14.48
CA TYR A 355 -13.72 -36.90 -13.79
C TYR A 355 -13.59 -37.05 -12.26
N GLU A 356 -13.71 -38.28 -11.74
CA GLU A 356 -13.62 -38.58 -10.30
C GLU A 356 -12.27 -38.16 -9.66
N ARG A 357 -11.18 -38.15 -10.45
CA ARG A 357 -9.84 -37.77 -9.95
C ARG A 357 -9.68 -36.28 -9.62
N HIS A 358 -10.57 -35.43 -10.09
CA HIS A 358 -10.50 -33.97 -9.92
C HIS A 358 -11.42 -33.45 -8.80
N ARG A 359 -12.04 -34.36 -8.02
CA ARG A 359 -12.93 -34.04 -6.88
C ARG A 359 -12.21 -33.78 -5.54
N GLN A 360 -10.86 -33.83 -5.48
CA GLN A 360 -10.07 -33.64 -4.25
C GLN A 360 -9.62 -32.19 -4.04
#